data_AF-A0A7X4Y8J9-F1
#
_entry.id   AF-A0A7X4Y8J9-F1
#
_cell.length_a   1.000
_cell.length_b   1.000
_cell.length_c   1.000
_cell.angle_alpha   90.00
_cell.angle_beta   90.00
_cell.angle_gamma   90.00
#
_symmetry.space_group_name_H-M   'P 1'
#
loop_
_entity.id
_entity.type
_entity.pdbx_description
1 polymer ?
#
loop_
_entity_poly.entity_id
_entity_poly.type
_entity_poly.pdbx_seq_one_letter_code
_entity_poly.pdbx_strand_id
1 'polypeptide(L)'
;MRHLLTGLMCAGTLLLAACGGGDPAEDAAATDVGTAEQAILPQCRVGQNTRIFFYSDAAKTNQVGQRVCSCSGTVTTTGTVTSIWSLSAVPCNP
;
A
#
# COMPACT_ATOMS: atom_id res chain seq x y z
N MET A 1 9.91 -60.55 -36.71
CA MET A 1 8.59 -59.90 -36.78
C MET A 1 8.14 -59.70 -35.33
N ARG A 2 8.20 -58.46 -34.83
CA ARG A 2 7.02 -57.63 -34.51
C ARG A 2 6.11 -58.38 -33.50
N HIS A 3 6.02 -57.98 -32.24
CA HIS A 3 5.57 -56.66 -31.81
C HIS A 3 6.03 -56.32 -30.39
N LEU A 4 6.57 -55.10 -30.26
CA LEU A 4 6.83 -54.40 -29.01
C LEU A 4 5.48 -54.02 -28.35
N LEU A 5 5.32 -54.37 -27.09
CA LEU A 5 4.49 -53.62 -26.16
C LEU A 5 5.20 -53.59 -24.81
N THR A 6 5.09 -52.43 -24.15
CA THR A 6 5.15 -52.15 -22.70
C THR A 6 6.18 -51.06 -22.39
N GLY A 7 5.67 -49.86 -22.12
CA GLY A 7 6.48 -48.71 -21.73
C GLY A 7 5.65 -47.44 -21.64
N LEU A 8 4.59 -47.49 -20.82
CA LEU A 8 3.89 -46.31 -20.30
C LEU A 8 4.86 -45.47 -19.45
N MET A 9 4.57 -44.16 -19.31
CA MET A 9 5.21 -43.15 -18.44
C MET A 9 6.25 -42.28 -19.15
N CYS A 10 6.36 -40.97 -18.99
CA CYS A 10 5.68 -39.99 -18.15
C CYS A 10 6.14 -38.59 -18.61
N ALA A 11 5.32 -37.57 -18.31
CA ALA A 11 5.73 -36.20 -18.00
C ALA A 11 6.68 -35.45 -18.95
N GLY A 12 6.09 -34.62 -19.82
CA GLY A 12 6.78 -33.55 -20.55
C GLY A 12 6.31 -32.16 -20.13
N THR A 13 6.26 -31.84 -18.84
CA THR A 13 6.16 -30.46 -18.36
C THR A 13 7.54 -29.81 -18.36
N LEU A 14 8.00 -29.33 -19.50
CA LEU A 14 9.10 -28.38 -19.57
C LEU A 14 8.51 -26.97 -19.48
N LEU A 15 8.29 -26.54 -18.23
CA LEU A 15 8.03 -25.17 -17.85
C LEU A 15 9.22 -24.32 -18.30
N LEU A 16 9.02 -23.53 -19.36
CA LEU A 16 9.94 -22.48 -19.75
C LEU A 16 9.76 -21.24 -18.86
N ALA A 17 10.88 -20.53 -18.75
CA ALA A 17 11.07 -19.15 -18.31
C ALA A 17 11.27 -18.93 -16.81
N ALA A 18 12.54 -19.10 -16.45
CA ALA A 18 13.22 -18.33 -15.42
C ALA A 18 12.93 -16.82 -15.54
N CYS A 19 12.59 -16.20 -14.42
CA CYS A 19 12.89 -14.80 -14.11
C CYS A 19 13.42 -14.79 -12.67
N GLY A 20 14.50 -14.04 -12.45
CA GLY A 20 15.38 -14.07 -11.27
C GLY A 20 14.66 -14.05 -9.92
N GLY A 21 15.22 -14.62 -8.87
CA GLY A 21 16.60 -14.47 -8.43
C GLY A 21 16.56 -13.77 -7.08
N GLY A 22 16.99 -14.47 -6.02
CA GLY A 22 17.07 -13.95 -4.65
C GLY A 22 16.36 -14.82 -3.61
N ASP A 23 17.16 -15.59 -2.87
CA ASP A 23 16.83 -16.55 -1.82
C ASP A 23 16.00 -16.02 -0.63
N PRO A 24 15.36 -16.92 0.15
CA PRO A 24 14.46 -16.58 1.25
C PRO A 24 15.23 -16.35 2.56
N ALA A 25 14.97 -15.23 3.22
CA ALA A 25 15.40 -14.99 4.60
C ALA A 25 14.30 -14.25 5.38
N GLU A 26 13.54 -15.05 6.11
CA GLU A 26 13.08 -14.88 7.50
C GLU A 26 12.75 -13.47 8.02
N ASP A 27 11.49 -13.37 8.48
CA ASP A 27 11.03 -12.74 9.72
C ASP A 27 11.37 -11.26 9.99
N ALA A 28 10.38 -10.38 9.78
CA ALA A 28 9.97 -9.45 10.83
C ALA A 28 8.70 -8.68 10.42
N ALA A 29 7.82 -8.53 11.40
CA ALA A 29 6.60 -7.73 11.39
C ALA A 29 5.43 -8.31 10.59
N ALA A 30 4.78 -9.27 11.24
CA ALA A 30 3.33 -9.20 11.40
C ALA A 30 2.87 -7.74 11.37
N THR A 31 2.26 -7.33 10.25
CA THR A 31 1.53 -6.06 10.22
C THR A 31 0.30 -6.32 11.07
N ASP A 32 0.39 -5.96 12.35
CA ASP A 32 -0.71 -5.92 13.29
C ASP A 32 -1.80 -5.01 12.72
N VAL A 33 -2.76 -5.59 11.99
CA VAL A 33 -3.95 -4.90 11.45
C VAL A 33 -5.04 -4.82 12.53
N GLY A 34 -4.65 -4.70 13.80
CA GLY A 34 -5.55 -4.64 14.93
C GLY A 34 -5.18 -3.46 15.80
N THR A 35 -6.00 -2.40 15.82
CA THR A 35 -5.88 -1.24 16.73
C THR A 35 -5.00 -0.07 16.27
N ALA A 36 -4.94 0.21 14.96
CA ALA A 36 -4.79 1.61 14.57
C ALA A 36 -6.09 2.31 15.01
N GLU A 37 -6.08 2.95 16.18
CA GLU A 37 -7.09 3.94 16.59
C GLU A 37 -7.45 4.73 15.34
N GLN A 38 -8.69 4.55 14.86
CA GLN A 38 -9.14 5.17 13.63
C GLN A 38 -9.15 6.67 13.88
N ALA A 39 -8.03 7.34 13.60
CA ALA A 39 -7.92 8.77 13.67
C ALA A 39 -9.11 9.32 12.89
N ILE A 40 -10.01 10.03 13.57
CA ILE A 40 -11.19 10.61 12.93
C ILE A 40 -10.66 11.69 11.99
N LEU A 41 -10.40 11.31 10.75
CA LEU A 41 -9.84 12.20 9.74
C LEU A 41 -10.97 13.11 9.23
N PRO A 42 -10.69 14.41 9.06
CA PRO A 42 -11.64 15.33 8.48
C PRO A 42 -12.04 14.88 7.07
N GLN A 43 -13.32 15.04 6.75
CA GLN A 43 -13.88 14.70 5.44
C GLN A 43 -13.34 15.66 4.37
N CYS A 44 -12.98 15.11 3.20
CA CYS A 44 -12.64 15.90 2.04
C CYS A 44 -13.89 16.60 1.50
N ARG A 45 -13.80 17.90 1.18
CA ARG A 45 -14.88 18.67 0.56
C ARG A 45 -14.51 19.10 -0.84
N VAL A 46 -15.44 18.94 -1.79
CA VAL A 46 -15.31 19.50 -3.13
C VAL A 46 -15.26 21.04 -3.04
N GLY A 47 -14.46 21.68 -3.88
CA GLY A 47 -14.24 23.13 -3.87
C GLY A 47 -13.21 23.61 -2.84
N GLN A 48 -12.60 22.70 -2.08
CA GLN A 48 -11.54 23.00 -1.13
C GLN A 48 -10.33 22.10 -1.39
N ASN A 49 -9.15 22.71 -1.45
CA ASN A 49 -7.89 21.99 -1.46
C ASN A 49 -7.47 21.79 0.00
N THR A 50 -7.58 20.55 0.49
CA THR A 50 -7.27 20.19 1.87
C THR A 50 -6.06 19.28 1.88
N ARG A 51 -5.11 19.54 2.76
CA ARG A 51 -3.91 18.72 2.93
C ARG A 51 -3.70 18.44 4.41
N ILE A 52 -3.68 17.15 4.73
CA ILE A 52 -3.48 16.59 6.06
C ILE A 52 -2.09 15.97 6.07
N PHE A 53 -1.28 16.35 7.05
CA PHE A 53 0.06 15.78 7.26
C PHE A 53 0.03 14.90 8.51
N PHE A 54 0.57 13.69 8.40
CA PHE A 54 0.66 12.72 9.50
C PHE A 54 2.08 12.68 10.04
N TYR A 55 2.22 12.63 11.36
CA TYR A 55 3.51 12.66 12.05
C TYR A 55 3.67 11.46 12.97
N SER A 56 4.92 11.05 13.21
CA SER A 56 5.24 9.99 14.18
C SER A 56 5.29 10.49 15.62
N ASP A 57 5.47 11.79 15.83
CA ASP A 57 5.71 12.41 17.13
C ASP A 57 4.73 13.56 17.40
N ALA A 58 4.37 13.75 18.67
CA ALA A 58 3.41 14.78 19.09
C ALA A 58 3.90 16.22 18.84
N ALA A 59 5.21 16.42 18.74
CA ALA A 59 5.80 17.71 18.38
C ALA A 59 5.67 18.03 16.87
N LYS A 60 5.16 17.09 16.07
CA LYS A 60 4.96 17.21 14.61
C LYS A 60 6.25 17.56 13.87
N THR A 61 7.36 16.95 14.29
CA THR A 61 8.69 17.20 13.72
C THR A 61 9.03 16.22 12.60
N ASN A 62 8.54 14.98 12.65
CA ASN A 62 8.80 13.96 11.66
C ASN A 62 7.52 13.55 10.92
N GLN A 63 7.37 14.01 9.68
CA GLN A 63 6.23 13.67 8.82
C GLN A 63 6.40 12.25 8.26
N VAL A 64 5.42 11.39 8.49
CA VAL A 64 5.40 9.97 8.04
C VAL A 64 4.36 9.69 6.96
N GLY A 65 3.47 10.65 6.70
CA GLY A 65 2.45 10.49 5.68
C GLY A 65 1.75 11.80 5.34
N GLN A 66 0.87 11.73 4.35
CA GLN A 66 0.02 12.84 3.95
C GLN A 66 -1.26 12.32 3.30
N ARG A 67 -2.32 13.12 3.40
CA ARG A 67 -3.55 12.97 2.63
C ARG A 67 -3.89 14.29 1.98
N VAL A 68 -4.15 14.26 0.68
CA VAL A 68 -4.51 15.43 -0.12
C VAL A 68 -5.92 15.22 -0.66
N CYS A 69 -6.79 16.18 -0.39
CA CYS A 69 -8.09 16.34 -1.01
C CYS A 69 -7.96 17.49 -2.01
N SER A 70 -8.06 17.16 -3.29
CA SER A 70 -8.08 18.17 -4.35
C SER A 70 -9.45 18.86 -4.44
N CYS A 71 -9.50 19.95 -5.19
CA CYS A 71 -10.70 20.72 -5.47
C CYS A 71 -11.84 19.91 -6.10
N SER A 72 -11.53 18.87 -6.89
CA SER A 72 -12.53 17.97 -7.49
C SER A 72 -13.09 16.95 -6.50
N GLY A 73 -12.59 16.94 -5.26
CA GLY A 73 -12.87 15.90 -4.27
C GLY A 73 -12.01 14.65 -4.43
N THR A 74 -11.09 14.60 -5.40
CA THR A 74 -10.14 13.49 -5.53
C THR A 74 -9.25 13.43 -4.30
N VAL A 75 -9.14 12.25 -3.69
CA VAL A 75 -8.37 12.01 -2.48
C VAL A 75 -7.15 11.16 -2.81
N THR A 76 -5.99 11.58 -2.34
CA THR A 76 -4.75 10.81 -2.44
C THR A 76 -4.11 10.72 -1.07
N THR A 77 -3.85 9.50 -0.59
CA THR A 77 -3.15 9.24 0.67
C THR A 77 -1.84 8.53 0.37
N THR A 78 -0.75 8.98 0.97
CA THR A 78 0.59 8.38 0.82
C THR A 78 1.28 8.30 2.17
N GLY A 79 2.05 7.23 2.40
CA GLY A 79 2.75 6.99 3.66
C GLY A 79 1.84 6.47 4.77
N THR A 80 2.27 6.64 6.02
CA THR A 80 1.58 6.11 7.20
C THR A 80 0.56 7.12 7.74
N VAL A 81 -0.66 6.64 7.99
CA VAL A 81 -1.72 7.42 8.66
C VAL A 81 -1.57 7.24 10.16
N THR A 82 -1.53 8.34 10.90
CA THR A 82 -1.41 8.35 12.36
C THR A 82 -2.47 9.26 13.00
N SER A 83 -2.69 9.09 14.30
CA SER A 83 -3.58 9.97 15.08
C SER A 83 -2.99 11.36 15.34
N ILE A 84 -1.72 11.57 15.02
CA ILE A 84 -1.02 12.85 15.19
C ILE A 84 -0.93 13.54 13.84
N TRP A 85 -1.75 14.55 13.64
CA TRP A 85 -1.83 15.22 12.35
C TRP A 85 -2.03 16.74 12.43
N SER A 86 -1.79 17.41 11.31
CA SER A 86 -2.15 18.80 11.07
C SER A 86 -2.90 18.92 9.77
N LEU A 87 -3.83 19.87 9.68
CA LEU A 87 -4.62 20.13 8.49
C LEU A 87 -4.36 21.55 7.98
N SER A 88 -4.27 21.68 6.67
CA SER A 88 -4.35 22.94 5.94
C SER A 88 -5.49 22.83 4.93
N ALA A 89 -6.27 23.90 4.77
CA ALA A 89 -7.41 23.90 3.86
C ALA A 89 -7.55 25.29 3.22
N VAL A 90 -7.67 25.32 1.90
CA VAL A 90 -7.76 26.56 1.12
C VAL A 90 -8.91 26.43 0.12
N PRO A 91 -9.82 27.40 0.03
CA PRO A 91 -10.84 27.40 -1.03
C PRO A 91 -10.16 27.45 -2.40
N CYS A 92 -10.71 26.71 -3.36
CA CYS A 92 -10.12 26.62 -4.69
C CYS A 92 -10.39 27.84 -5.56
N ASN A 93 -11.43 28.60 -5.22
CA ASN A 93 -11.75 29.90 -5.82
C ASN A 93 -11.96 30.89 -4.67
N PRO A 94 -10.89 31.58 -4.21
CA PRO A 94 -10.91 32.42 -3.02
C PRO A 94 -11.73 33.71 -3.21
#